data_AF-A0A6H1P2T1-F1
#
_entry.id   AF-A0A6H1P2T1-F1
#
_cell.length_a   1.000
_cell.length_b   1.000
_cell.length_c   1.000
_cell.angle_alpha   90.00
_cell.angle_beta   90.00
_cell.angle_gamma   90.00
#
_symmetry.space_group_name_H-M   'P 1'
#
loop_
_entity.id
_entity.type
_entity.pdbx_description
1 polymer ?
#
loop_
_entity_poly.entity_id
_entity_poly.type
_entity_poly.pdbx_seq_one_letter_code
_entity_poly.pdbx_strand_id
1 'polypeptide(L)'
;MTRAELYHSKPKQSSFKGLFFFIFACIVLTAGFFVFRYFYQNTIRIEAPIENPGPKVVIHLPNGQKVYTYENLIFEKDGKTYYKGERNTIDLTGGTVDFEEWK
;
A
#
# COMPACT_ATOMS: atom_id res chain seq x y z
N MET A 1 67.21 10.54 -30.80
CA MET A 1 65.76 10.62 -30.53
C MET A 1 65.07 11.23 -31.73
N THR A 2 64.23 10.46 -32.42
CA THR A 2 63.50 10.92 -33.61
C THR A 2 62.17 11.56 -33.20
N ARG A 3 61.64 12.52 -33.98
CA ARG A 3 60.36 13.22 -33.68
C ARG A 3 59.17 12.27 -33.46
N ALA A 4 59.24 11.05 -33.99
CA ALA A 4 58.23 10.01 -33.83
C ALA A 4 58.16 9.46 -32.39
N GLU A 5 59.28 9.43 -31.66
CA GLU A 5 59.34 8.91 -30.28
C GLU A 5 58.69 9.87 -29.27
N LEU A 6 58.66 11.18 -29.58
CA LEU A 6 58.07 12.20 -28.71
C LEU A 6 56.54 12.12 -28.61
N TYR A 7 55.87 11.51 -29.61
CA TYR A 7 54.41 11.39 -29.66
C TYR A 7 53.89 10.08 -29.05
N HIS A 8 54.75 9.08 -28.87
CA HIS A 8 54.37 7.79 -28.29
C HIS A 8 54.26 7.81 -26.76
N SER A 9 54.77 8.85 -26.10
CA SER A 9 54.76 9.00 -24.64
C SER A 9 53.59 9.82 -24.09
N LYS A 10 52.49 10.00 -24.85
CA LYS A 10 51.28 10.61 -24.29
C LYS A 10 50.66 9.66 -23.26
N PRO A 11 50.60 10.00 -21.96
CA PRO A 11 49.88 9.18 -21.00
C PRO A 11 48.42 9.12 -21.42
N LYS A 12 47.93 7.91 -21.70
CA LYS A 12 46.53 7.64 -22.01
C LYS A 12 45.72 8.10 -20.80
N GLN A 13 45.14 9.29 -20.89
CA GLN A 13 44.43 9.92 -19.78
C GLN A 13 43.20 9.06 -19.47
N SER A 14 43.34 8.19 -18.47
CA SER A 14 42.31 7.20 -18.13
C SER A 14 41.03 7.94 -17.75
N SER A 15 39.91 7.54 -18.35
CA SER A 15 38.57 8.11 -18.16
C SER A 15 37.96 7.72 -16.80
N PHE A 16 38.77 7.67 -15.75
CA PHE A 16 38.40 7.22 -14.41
C PHE A 16 37.24 8.05 -13.82
N LYS A 17 37.16 9.33 -14.18
CA LYS A 17 36.04 10.22 -13.83
C LYS A 17 34.72 9.73 -14.42
N GLY A 18 34.70 9.30 -15.69
CA GLY A 18 33.50 8.80 -16.35
C GLY A 18 33.01 7.47 -15.76
N LEU A 19 33.95 6.58 -15.40
CA LEU A 19 33.62 5.34 -14.70
C LEU A 19 32.96 5.61 -13.34
N PHE A 20 33.46 6.60 -12.60
CA PHE A 20 32.90 6.98 -11.31
C PHE A 20 31.48 7.53 -11.43
N PHE A 21 31.22 8.42 -12.39
CA PHE A 21 29.86 8.92 -12.64
C PHE A 21 28.90 7.82 -13.08
N PHE A 22 29.37 6.87 -13.88
CA PHE A 22 28.57 5.72 -14.30
C PHE A 22 28.17 4.84 -13.11
N ILE A 23 29.14 4.50 -12.25
CA ILE A 23 28.88 3.70 -11.03
C ILE A 23 27.93 4.45 -10.09
N PHE A 24 28.12 5.75 -9.91
CA PHE A 24 27.25 6.57 -9.07
C PHE A 24 25.81 6.60 -9.61
N ALA A 25 25.62 6.76 -10.91
CA ALA A 25 24.30 6.72 -11.54
C ALA A 25 23.62 5.35 -11.34
N CYS A 26 24.37 4.24 -11.46
CA CYS A 26 23.84 2.90 -11.20
C CYS A 26 23.40 2.72 -9.73
N ILE A 27 24.13 3.28 -8.77
CA ILE A 27 23.76 3.22 -7.35
C ILE A 27 22.48 4.03 -7.09
N VAL A 28 22.36 5.23 -7.65
CA VAL A 28 21.16 6.06 -7.49
C VAL A 28 19.93 5.38 -8.10
N LEU A 29 20.06 4.79 -9.29
CA LEU A 29 18.96 4.09 -9.95
C LEU A 29 18.52 2.85 -9.18
N THR A 30 19.46 2.05 -8.68
CA THR A 30 19.12 0.85 -7.91
C THR A 30 18.49 1.21 -6.56
N ALA A 31 19.06 2.16 -5.83
CA ALA A 31 18.48 2.65 -4.58
C ALA A 31 17.05 3.21 -4.79
N GLY A 32 16.86 4.04 -5.81
CA GLY A 32 15.54 4.60 -6.15
C GLY A 32 14.51 3.52 -6.49
N PHE A 33 14.89 2.51 -7.27
CA PHE A 33 14.01 1.39 -7.61
C PHE A 33 13.60 0.57 -6.38
N PHE A 34 14.54 0.28 -5.47
CA PHE A 34 14.25 -0.47 -4.24
C PHE A 34 13.33 0.30 -3.31
N VAL A 35 13.58 1.59 -3.12
CA VAL A 35 12.74 2.48 -2.30
C VAL A 35 11.33 2.54 -2.89
N PHE A 36 11.20 2.79 -4.19
CA PHE A 36 9.90 2.83 -4.88
C PHE A 36 9.14 1.52 -4.73
N ARG A 37 9.80 0.38 -4.94
CA ARG A 37 9.20 -0.95 -4.76
C ARG A 37 8.71 -1.17 -3.34
N TYR A 38 9.50 -0.80 -2.33
CA TYR A 38 9.13 -0.96 -0.93
C TYR A 38 7.87 -0.16 -0.57
N PHE A 39 7.83 1.11 -0.97
CA PHE A 39 6.66 1.96 -0.70
C PHE A 39 5.43 1.52 -1.49
N TYR A 40 5.58 1.14 -2.77
CA TYR A 40 4.45 0.71 -3.59
C TYR A 40 3.82 -0.59 -3.09
N GLN A 41 4.64 -1.56 -2.67
CA GLN A 41 4.15 -2.83 -2.12
C GLN A 41 3.42 -2.64 -0.78
N ASN A 42 3.91 -1.75 0.08
CA ASN A 42 3.25 -1.47 1.36
C ASN A 42 1.93 -0.70 1.23
N THR A 43 1.68 -0.05 0.09
CA THR A 43 0.45 0.73 -0.13
C THR A 43 -0.74 -0.16 -0.50
N ILE A 44 -0.49 -1.36 -1.06
CA ILE A 44 -1.54 -2.31 -1.41
C ILE A 44 -1.84 -3.19 -0.20
N ARG A 45 -2.67 -2.68 0.71
CA ARG A 45 -3.28 -3.49 1.78
C ARG A 45 -4.29 -4.43 1.14
N ILE A 46 -3.86 -5.64 0.82
CA ILE A 46 -4.78 -6.76 0.54
C ILE A 46 -5.32 -7.18 1.91
N GLU A 47 -6.42 -6.56 2.35
CA GLU A 47 -7.17 -7.07 3.50
C GLU A 47 -7.62 -8.49 3.16
N ALA A 48 -7.12 -9.48 3.91
CA ALA A 48 -7.50 -10.87 3.69
C ALA A 48 -9.01 -11.03 3.86
N PRO A 49 -9.67 -11.90 3.07
CA PRO A 49 -11.09 -12.19 3.25
C PRO A 49 -11.32 -12.62 4.71
N ILE A 50 -12.35 -12.05 5.33
CA ILE A 50 -12.64 -12.26 6.75
C ILE A 50 -13.06 -13.73 6.92
N GLU A 51 -12.16 -14.57 7.41
CA GLU A 51 -12.41 -16.01 7.62
C GLU A 51 -13.51 -16.28 8.65
N ASN A 52 -13.70 -15.37 9.62
CA ASN A 52 -14.77 -15.46 10.60
C ASN A 52 -15.43 -14.08 10.83
N PRO A 53 -16.59 -13.81 10.21
CA PRO A 53 -17.26 -12.51 10.31
C PRO A 53 -17.87 -12.25 11.69
N GLY A 54 -17.83 -13.23 12.60
CA GLY A 54 -18.34 -13.10 13.96
C GLY A 54 -19.83 -13.47 14.09
N PRO A 55 -20.44 -13.14 15.24
CA PRO A 55 -21.86 -13.40 15.51
C PRO A 55 -22.79 -12.68 14.52
N LYS A 56 -23.93 -13.32 14.25
CA LYS A 56 -25.05 -12.75 13.50
C LYS A 56 -25.72 -11.65 14.32
N VAL A 57 -25.95 -10.50 13.69
CA VAL A 57 -26.62 -9.34 14.32
C VAL A 57 -27.64 -8.72 13.38
N VAL A 58 -28.65 -8.08 13.97
CA VAL A 58 -29.69 -7.32 13.27
C VAL A 58 -29.62 -5.89 13.77
N ILE A 59 -29.52 -4.94 12.85
CA ILE A 59 -29.44 -3.53 13.16
C ILE A 59 -30.76 -2.88 12.81
N HIS A 60 -31.38 -2.30 13.82
CA HIS A 60 -32.64 -1.57 13.72
C HIS A 60 -32.33 -0.09 13.50
N LEU A 61 -32.49 0.36 12.26
CA LEU A 61 -32.27 1.76 11.91
C LEU A 61 -33.43 2.64 12.41
N PRO A 62 -33.17 3.92 12.71
CA PRO A 62 -34.20 4.85 13.18
C PRO A 62 -35.28 5.12 12.11
N ASN A 63 -35.02 4.82 10.84
CA ASN A 63 -35.98 4.87 9.75
C ASN A 63 -36.91 3.64 9.68
N GLY A 64 -36.77 2.68 10.60
CA GLY A 64 -37.54 1.43 10.65
C GLY A 64 -36.99 0.30 9.76
N GLN A 65 -35.91 0.52 9.00
CA GLN A 65 -35.26 -0.52 8.22
C GLN A 65 -34.43 -1.45 9.11
N LYS A 66 -34.34 -2.71 8.72
CA LYS A 66 -33.52 -3.72 9.40
C LYS A 66 -32.36 -4.12 8.50
N VAL A 67 -31.15 -4.14 9.06
CA VAL A 67 -29.95 -4.59 8.36
C VAL A 67 -29.43 -5.84 9.04
N TYR A 68 -29.41 -6.95 8.28
CA TYR A 68 -28.88 -8.23 8.74
C TYR A 68 -27.41 -8.30 8.38
N THR A 69 -26.56 -8.43 9.38
CA THR A 69 -25.11 -8.41 9.19
C THR A 69 -24.39 -9.23 10.27
N TYR A 70 -23.07 -9.10 10.31
CA TYR A 70 -22.21 -9.72 11.30
C TYR A 70 -21.45 -8.65 12.07
N GLU A 71 -21.14 -8.93 13.33
CA GLU A 71 -20.49 -8.00 14.25
C GLU A 71 -19.18 -7.41 13.69
N ASN A 72 -18.30 -8.24 13.11
CA ASN A 72 -16.99 -7.78 12.63
C ASN A 72 -17.07 -6.92 11.36
N LEU A 73 -18.25 -6.82 10.74
CA LEU A 73 -18.48 -5.94 9.60
C LEU A 73 -18.95 -4.54 10.02
N ILE A 74 -19.18 -4.33 11.32
CA ILE A 74 -19.58 -3.03 11.87
C ILE A 74 -18.35 -2.36 12.46
N PHE A 75 -18.14 -1.07 12.16
CA PHE A 75 -17.06 -0.29 12.73
C PHE A 75 -17.51 1.13 13.05
N GLU A 76 -16.96 1.69 14.13
CA GLU A 76 -17.23 3.06 14.54
C GLU A 76 -16.10 3.98 14.06
N LYS A 77 -16.47 5.09 13.44
CA LYS A 77 -15.53 6.10 12.96
C LYS A 77 -16.14 7.49 13.12
N ASP A 78 -15.41 8.39 13.76
CA ASP A 78 -15.83 9.78 13.97
C ASP A 78 -17.18 9.90 14.72
N GLY A 79 -17.44 9.01 15.68
CA GLY A 79 -18.70 8.94 16.44
C GLY A 79 -19.91 8.46 15.64
N LYS A 80 -19.67 7.90 14.45
CA LYS A 80 -20.69 7.33 13.55
C LYS A 80 -20.44 5.85 13.37
N THR A 81 -21.53 5.08 13.27
CA THR A 81 -21.48 3.63 13.10
C THR A 81 -21.67 3.30 11.63
N TYR A 82 -20.78 2.49 11.06
CA TYR A 82 -20.83 2.09 9.66
C TYR A 82 -20.76 0.58 9.52
N TYR A 83 -21.39 0.07 8.47
CA TYR A 83 -21.19 -1.28 7.98
C TYR A 83 -20.18 -1.25 6.84
N LYS A 84 -19.15 -2.09 6.89
CA LYS A 84 -18.18 -2.34 5.83
C LYS A 84 -18.45 -3.70 5.20
N GLY A 85 -19.24 -3.72 4.13
CA GLY A 85 -19.31 -4.87 3.23
C GLY A 85 -18.12 -4.92 2.28
N GLU A 86 -18.00 -6.02 1.55
CA GLU A 86 -16.90 -6.24 0.59
C GLU A 86 -16.86 -5.18 -0.54
N ARG A 87 -18.04 -4.64 -0.92
CA ARG A 87 -18.17 -3.66 -2.01
C ARG A 87 -18.71 -2.31 -1.56
N ASN A 88 -19.45 -2.27 -0.45
CA ASN A 88 -20.24 -1.11 -0.07
C ASN A 88 -20.06 -0.77 1.41
N THR A 89 -20.08 0.52 1.72
CA THR A 89 -20.17 1.03 3.09
C THR A 89 -21.56 1.63 3.31
N ILE A 90 -22.22 1.26 4.41
CA ILE A 90 -23.56 1.75 4.75
C ILE A 90 -23.48 2.50 6.09
N ASP A 91 -24.10 3.68 6.16
CA ASP A 91 -24.22 4.43 7.41
C ASP A 91 -25.34 3.79 8.26
N LEU A 92 -24.98 3.42 9.49
CA LEU A 92 -25.86 2.79 10.47
C LEU A 92 -26.02 3.64 11.74
N THR A 93 -25.61 4.91 11.68
CA THR A 93 -25.60 5.81 12.83
C THR A 93 -26.99 5.93 13.45
N GLY A 94 -27.06 5.77 14.77
CA GLY A 94 -28.30 5.83 15.53
C GLY A 94 -29.17 4.59 15.44
N GLY A 95 -28.68 3.51 14.81
CA GLY A 95 -29.33 2.20 14.86
C GLY A 95 -28.99 1.42 16.14
N THR A 96 -29.93 0.60 16.59
CA THR A 96 -29.72 -0.33 17.72
C THR A 96 -29.28 -1.69 17.20
N VAL A 97 -28.28 -2.29 17.83
CA VAL A 97 -27.75 -3.61 17.46
C VAL A 97 -28.36 -4.68 18.37
N ASP A 98 -29.09 -5.62 17.77
CA ASP A 98 -29.65 -6.78 18.45
C ASP A 98 -28.96 -8.07 17.96
N PHE A 99 -28.57 -8.92 18.91
CA PHE A 99 -27.98 -10.22 18.61
C PHE A 99 -29.10 -11.23 18.42
N GLU A 100 -29.43 -11.51 17.17
CA GLU A 100 -30.48 -12.47 16.81
C GLU A 100 -29.93 -13.48 15.79
N GLU A 101 -30.10 -14.77 16.11
CA GLU A 101 -29.79 -15.86 15.18
C GLU A 101 -30.87 -15.92 14.10
N TRP A 102 -30.66 -15.15 13.03
CA TRP A 102 -31.52 -15.19 11.85
C TRP A 102 -31.27 -16.45 11.01
N LYS A 103 -32.37 -17.01 10.47
CA LYS A 103 -32.41 -18.26 9.69
C LYS A 103 -32.23 -18.02 8.20
#